data_AF-A0A7X8BZP7-F1
#
_entry.id   AF-A0A7X8BZP7-F1
#
_cell.length_a   1.000
_cell.length_b   1.000
_cell.length_c   1.000
_cell.angle_alpha   90.00
_cell.angle_beta   90.00
_cell.angle_gamma   90.00
#
_symmetry.space_group_name_H-M   'P 1'
#
loop_
_entity.id
_entity.type
_entity.pdbx_description
1 polymer ?
#
loop_
_entity_poly.entity_id
_entity_poly.type
_entity_poly.pdbx_seq_one_letter_code
_entity_poly.pdbx_strand_id
1 'polypeptide(L)'
;MCAFYTKDIEIFNDKLKFLPVAWDGKSCILELKDADYNWRQMEWWAFYFEFKAKQLLEKYFQFPGDKFDNVVFDLKGHINWDLKASAIKSHLHKIILNDINAMEQAIEKYGYHGEIIALCDVEYNDKDRSFQKWHTELKGGMSQYEKERKKRTSISRYRKTQAVLTEIIFLVIKADNLEILDIMRQGRNSNGMPRKEKYVLDLERINYFETHILEI
;
A
#
# COMPACT_ATOMS: atom_id res chain seq x y z
N MET A 1 -23.79 -3.16 -20.30
CA MET A 1 -23.88 -4.02 -19.10
C MET A 1 -23.01 -3.34 -18.05
N CYS A 2 -23.55 -2.98 -16.88
CA CYS A 2 -22.75 -2.32 -15.84
C CYS A 2 -21.77 -3.35 -15.26
N ALA A 3 -20.48 -3.01 -15.15
CA ALA A 3 -19.47 -3.95 -14.68
C ALA A 3 -19.69 -4.26 -13.19
N PHE A 4 -19.56 -5.53 -12.79
CA PHE A 4 -19.96 -5.99 -11.45
C PHE A 4 -19.17 -5.35 -10.30
N TYR A 5 -17.92 -4.94 -10.54
CA TYR A 5 -17.08 -4.27 -9.53
C TYR A 5 -17.58 -2.88 -9.13
N THR A 6 -18.49 -2.27 -9.87
CA THR A 6 -19.06 -0.94 -9.54
C THR A 6 -19.75 -0.94 -8.17
N LYS A 7 -20.35 -2.07 -7.78
CA LYS A 7 -20.92 -2.25 -6.42
C LYS A 7 -19.86 -2.23 -5.33
N ASP A 8 -18.65 -2.74 -5.61
CA ASP A 8 -17.54 -2.66 -4.65
C ASP A 8 -17.18 -1.18 -4.42
N ILE A 9 -17.08 -0.41 -5.51
CA ILE A 9 -16.76 1.03 -5.50
C ILE A 9 -17.82 1.86 -4.77
N GLU A 10 -19.10 1.56 -4.94
CA GLU A 10 -20.18 2.21 -4.19
C GLU A 10 -20.01 2.05 -2.67
N ILE A 11 -19.66 0.84 -2.22
CA ILE A 11 -19.41 0.56 -0.81
C ILE A 11 -18.12 1.26 -0.35
N PHE A 12 -17.05 1.25 -1.15
CA PHE A 12 -15.82 1.96 -0.81
C PHE A 12 -16.07 3.46 -0.62
N ASN A 13 -16.80 4.10 -1.52
CA ASN A 13 -17.21 5.50 -1.40
C ASN A 13 -18.00 5.76 -0.11
N ASP A 14 -18.95 4.88 0.23
CA ASP A 14 -19.75 5.08 1.44
C ASP A 14 -18.97 4.87 2.75
N LYS A 15 -18.02 3.92 2.77
CA LYS A 15 -17.33 3.52 4.00
C LYS A 15 -16.00 4.21 4.22
N LEU A 16 -15.20 4.38 3.17
CA LEU A 16 -13.85 4.93 3.31
C LEU A 16 -13.82 6.44 3.55
N LYS A 17 -14.93 7.15 3.32
CA LYS A 17 -15.10 8.57 3.73
C LYS A 17 -14.99 8.80 5.24
N PHE A 18 -15.07 7.74 6.04
CA PHE A 18 -14.92 7.80 7.50
C PHE A 18 -13.49 7.50 7.99
N LEU A 19 -12.52 7.37 7.08
CA LEU A 19 -11.12 7.25 7.47
C LEU A 19 -10.65 8.51 8.21
N PRO A 20 -9.77 8.38 9.22
CA PRO A 20 -9.11 9.54 9.79
C PRO A 20 -8.28 10.25 8.70
N VAL A 21 -8.25 11.58 8.73
CA VAL A 21 -7.55 12.38 7.71
C VAL A 21 -6.10 12.65 8.11
N ALA A 22 -5.85 13.03 9.37
CA ALA A 22 -4.51 13.35 9.88
C ALA A 22 -3.92 12.17 10.68
N TRP A 23 -2.77 11.67 10.24
CA TRP A 23 -2.09 10.52 10.84
C TRP A 23 -0.77 10.97 11.48
N ASP A 24 -0.74 11.05 12.81
CA ASP A 24 0.50 11.24 13.57
C ASP A 24 1.23 9.91 13.73
N GLY A 25 2.46 9.82 13.23
CA GLY A 25 3.18 8.57 13.14
C GLY A 25 3.43 7.88 14.48
N LYS A 26 3.60 8.64 15.58
CA LYS A 26 3.79 8.01 16.90
C LYS A 26 2.49 7.39 17.38
N SER A 27 1.42 8.17 17.31
CA SER A 27 0.08 7.75 17.73
C SER A 27 -0.40 6.55 16.91
N CYS A 28 -0.26 6.60 15.58
CA CYS A 28 -0.62 5.51 14.68
C CYS A 28 0.20 4.24 14.94
N ILE A 29 1.53 4.35 15.15
CA ILE A 29 2.37 3.18 15.46
C ILE A 29 1.99 2.55 16.80
N LEU A 30 1.64 3.36 17.81
CA LEU A 30 1.18 2.83 19.10
C LEU A 30 -0.16 2.12 18.96
N GLU A 31 -1.10 2.68 18.21
CA GLU A 31 -2.38 2.02 17.93
C GLU A 31 -2.18 0.69 17.17
N LEU A 32 -1.35 0.70 16.12
CA LEU A 32 -0.98 -0.51 15.38
C LEU A 32 -0.30 -1.53 16.30
N LYS A 33 0.51 -1.08 17.26
CA LYS A 33 1.19 -1.95 18.22
C LYS A 33 0.20 -2.59 19.19
N ASP A 34 -0.78 -1.84 19.67
CA ASP A 34 -1.82 -2.35 20.57
C ASP A 34 -2.72 -3.37 19.85
N ALA A 35 -2.88 -3.23 18.53
CA ALA A 35 -3.54 -4.21 17.66
C ALA A 35 -2.63 -5.33 17.13
N ASP A 36 -1.34 -5.34 17.50
CA ASP A 36 -0.28 -6.21 16.95
C ASP A 36 -0.24 -6.28 15.40
N TYR A 37 -0.47 -5.13 14.74
CA TYR A 37 -0.62 -5.03 13.30
C TYR A 37 0.56 -4.33 12.62
N ASN A 38 1.54 -5.10 12.13
CA ASN A 38 2.67 -4.59 11.32
C ASN A 38 3.41 -3.34 11.85
N TRP A 39 3.27 -3.03 13.15
CA TRP A 39 3.71 -1.77 13.77
C TRP A 39 5.23 -1.55 13.72
N ARG A 40 6.01 -2.62 13.52
CA ARG A 40 7.47 -2.59 13.42
C ARG A 40 8.00 -2.10 12.06
N GLN A 41 7.12 -1.98 11.05
CA GLN A 41 7.51 -1.65 9.68
C GLN A 41 7.74 -0.14 9.50
N MET A 42 8.60 0.24 8.55
CA MET A 42 8.89 1.66 8.29
C MET A 42 7.75 2.35 7.54
N GLU A 43 7.01 1.58 6.76
CA GLU A 43 5.84 1.93 5.98
C GLU A 43 4.57 1.99 6.85
N TRP A 44 4.69 2.43 8.11
CA TRP A 44 3.63 2.43 9.12
C TRP A 44 2.32 3.06 8.63
N TRP A 45 2.39 4.15 7.87
CA TRP A 45 1.25 4.88 7.31
C TRP A 45 0.47 4.06 6.27
N ALA A 46 1.15 3.22 5.49
CA ALA A 46 0.48 2.29 4.58
C ALA A 46 -0.25 1.18 5.36
N PHE A 47 0.39 0.63 6.39
CA PHE A 47 -0.24 -0.36 7.27
C PHE A 47 -1.36 0.24 8.13
N TYR A 48 -1.26 1.52 8.49
CA TYR A 48 -2.30 2.24 9.20
C TYR A 48 -3.53 2.44 8.31
N PHE A 49 -3.34 2.82 7.05
CA PHE A 49 -4.40 2.85 6.06
C PHE A 49 -5.05 1.47 5.91
N GLU A 50 -4.26 0.42 5.72
CA GLU A 50 -4.74 -0.96 5.59
C GLU A 50 -5.56 -1.40 6.82
N PHE A 51 -5.04 -1.15 8.02
CA PHE A 51 -5.72 -1.45 9.28
C PHE A 51 -7.07 -0.74 9.41
N LYS A 52 -7.11 0.58 9.15
CA LYS A 52 -8.34 1.37 9.25
C LYS A 52 -9.35 1.01 8.16
N ALA A 53 -8.88 0.82 6.93
CA ALA A 53 -9.72 0.38 5.82
C ALA A 53 -10.35 -0.98 6.13
N LYS A 54 -9.58 -1.94 6.64
CA LYS A 54 -10.10 -3.24 7.07
C LYS A 54 -11.21 -3.10 8.11
N GLN A 55 -11.03 -2.30 9.16
CA GLN A 55 -12.06 -2.09 10.19
C GLN A 55 -13.38 -1.55 9.61
N LEU A 56 -13.31 -0.72 8.56
CA LEU A 56 -14.48 -0.15 7.90
C LEU A 56 -15.13 -1.11 6.89
N LEU A 57 -14.34 -1.98 6.28
CA LEU A 57 -14.74 -2.79 5.13
C LEU A 57 -14.99 -4.28 5.45
N GLU A 58 -14.48 -4.82 6.56
CA GLU A 58 -14.50 -6.27 6.86
C GLU A 58 -15.90 -6.87 6.99
N LYS A 59 -16.93 -6.05 7.19
CA LYS A 59 -18.34 -6.49 7.22
C LYS A 59 -18.95 -6.65 5.83
N TYR A 60 -18.33 -6.09 4.80
CA TYR A 60 -18.86 -6.02 3.44
C TYR A 60 -18.06 -6.84 2.43
N PHE A 61 -16.78 -7.09 2.74
CA PHE A 61 -15.85 -7.78 1.87
C PHE A 61 -15.16 -8.92 2.60
N GLN A 62 -14.65 -9.88 1.83
CA GLN A 62 -13.81 -10.95 2.38
C GLN A 62 -12.40 -10.41 2.62
N PHE A 63 -11.88 -10.65 3.83
CA PHE A 63 -10.50 -10.35 4.21
C PHE A 63 -9.82 -11.61 4.78
N PRO A 64 -8.68 -12.07 4.23
CA PRO A 64 -8.05 -11.58 3.02
C PRO A 64 -8.82 -11.96 1.75
N GLY A 65 -8.43 -11.39 0.62
CA GLY A 65 -8.92 -11.78 -0.69
C GLY A 65 -8.41 -13.14 -1.17
N ASP A 66 -8.51 -13.39 -2.48
CA ASP A 66 -8.01 -14.64 -3.04
C ASP A 66 -6.49 -14.77 -2.93
N LYS A 67 -6.03 -16.00 -3.02
CA LYS A 67 -4.61 -16.34 -3.07
C LYS A 67 -4.25 -16.92 -4.42
N PHE A 68 -3.17 -16.40 -5.03
CA PHE A 68 -2.54 -16.95 -6.22
C PHE A 68 -1.06 -17.16 -5.93
N ASP A 69 -0.59 -18.39 -6.11
CA ASP A 69 0.71 -18.85 -5.61
C ASP A 69 0.93 -18.54 -4.12
N ASN A 70 1.85 -17.61 -3.82
CA ASN A 70 2.21 -17.15 -2.49
C ASN A 70 1.74 -15.72 -2.22
N VAL A 71 0.96 -15.14 -3.13
CA VAL A 71 0.44 -13.78 -3.04
C VAL A 71 -1.02 -13.86 -2.62
N VAL A 72 -1.35 -13.13 -1.57
CA VAL A 72 -2.70 -13.02 -1.03
C VAL A 72 -3.10 -11.57 -1.23
N PHE A 73 -4.22 -11.35 -1.90
CA PHE A 73 -4.80 -10.01 -2.09
C PHE A 73 -5.39 -9.51 -0.76
N ASP A 74 -5.38 -8.19 -0.53
CA ASP A 74 -5.82 -7.64 0.76
C ASP A 74 -7.30 -7.89 1.04
N LEU A 75 -8.16 -7.75 0.02
CA LEU A 75 -9.58 -8.07 0.13
C LEU A 75 -10.20 -8.58 -1.18
N LYS A 76 -11.37 -9.20 -1.06
CA LYS A 76 -12.18 -9.68 -2.18
C LYS A 76 -13.63 -9.19 -2.07
N GLY A 77 -14.08 -8.53 -3.13
CA GLY A 77 -15.49 -8.26 -3.43
C GLY A 77 -15.93 -9.04 -4.66
N HIS A 78 -16.46 -8.35 -5.67
CA HIS A 78 -16.65 -8.96 -6.99
C HIS A 78 -15.31 -9.26 -7.66
N ILE A 79 -14.31 -8.39 -7.44
CA ILE A 79 -12.92 -8.57 -7.90
C ILE A 79 -11.96 -8.55 -6.70
N ASN A 80 -10.70 -8.93 -6.91
CA ASN A 80 -9.68 -8.73 -5.87
C ASN A 80 -9.26 -7.27 -5.83
N TRP A 81 -9.03 -6.76 -4.61
CA TRP A 81 -8.54 -5.42 -4.39
C TRP A 81 -7.33 -5.43 -3.45
N ASP A 82 -6.34 -4.60 -3.77
CA ASP A 82 -5.20 -4.33 -2.89
C ASP A 82 -5.23 -2.89 -2.38
N LEU A 83 -4.74 -2.70 -1.15
CA LEU A 83 -4.62 -1.40 -0.50
C LEU A 83 -3.19 -0.90 -0.70
N LYS A 84 -3.07 0.37 -1.10
CA LYS A 84 -1.77 1.05 -1.25
C LYS A 84 -1.86 2.43 -0.64
N ALA A 85 -0.74 2.90 -0.08
CA ALA A 85 -0.58 4.30 0.29
C ALA A 85 0.62 4.90 -0.44
N SER A 86 0.43 6.05 -1.07
CA SER A 86 1.47 6.77 -1.80
C SER A 86 1.54 8.25 -1.40
N ALA A 87 2.75 8.81 -1.49
CA ALA A 87 3.01 10.19 -1.10
C ALA A 87 2.88 11.07 -2.34
N ILE A 88 2.03 12.10 -2.28
CA ILE A 88 1.71 12.98 -3.42
C ILE A 88 2.98 13.65 -3.95
N LYS A 89 3.82 14.19 -3.06
CA LYS A 89 5.05 14.93 -3.41
C LYS A 89 6.25 14.04 -3.74
N SER A 90 6.04 12.77 -4.12
CA SER A 90 7.16 11.91 -4.51
C SER A 90 7.64 12.27 -5.91
N HIS A 91 8.94 12.55 -6.08
CA HIS A 91 9.54 12.93 -7.37
C HIS A 91 9.37 11.91 -8.50
N LEU A 92 9.00 10.68 -8.17
CA LEU A 92 8.89 9.59 -9.14
C LEU A 92 7.45 9.35 -9.59
N HIS A 93 6.44 9.89 -8.91
CA HIS A 93 5.01 9.67 -9.21
C HIS A 93 4.63 8.19 -9.45
N LYS A 94 5.40 7.25 -8.88
CA LYS A 94 5.31 5.81 -9.15
C LYS A 94 4.88 5.04 -7.92
N ILE A 95 3.93 4.13 -8.11
CA ILE A 95 3.38 3.27 -7.07
C ILE A 95 3.67 1.82 -7.43
N ILE A 96 4.42 1.15 -6.55
CA ILE A 96 4.68 -0.28 -6.67
C ILE A 96 3.38 -1.02 -6.34
N LEU A 97 2.89 -1.82 -7.29
CA LEU A 97 1.69 -2.63 -7.14
C LEU A 97 2.07 -4.05 -6.67
N ASN A 98 1.37 -5.05 -7.19
CA ASN A 98 1.52 -6.45 -6.84
C ASN A 98 2.41 -7.24 -7.80
N ASP A 99 2.61 -8.51 -7.44
CA ASP A 99 3.28 -9.51 -8.28
C ASP A 99 2.58 -9.63 -9.64
N ILE A 100 3.37 -9.65 -10.71
CA ILE A 100 2.84 -9.72 -12.09
C ILE A 100 1.94 -10.94 -12.26
N ASN A 101 2.43 -12.13 -11.88
CA ASN A 101 1.69 -13.38 -12.09
C ASN A 101 0.36 -13.40 -11.31
N ALA A 102 0.35 -12.89 -10.07
CA ALA A 102 -0.87 -12.85 -9.28
C ALA A 102 -1.91 -11.89 -9.87
N MET A 103 -1.49 -10.71 -10.36
CA MET A 103 -2.39 -9.75 -11.00
C MET A 103 -2.95 -10.29 -12.31
N GLU A 104 -2.11 -10.88 -13.16
CA GLU A 104 -2.55 -11.47 -14.42
C GLU A 104 -3.57 -12.59 -14.20
N GLN A 105 -3.33 -13.50 -13.24
CA GLN A 105 -4.29 -14.57 -12.91
C GLN A 105 -5.60 -14.03 -12.31
N ALA A 106 -5.55 -12.97 -11.51
CA ALA A 106 -6.75 -12.32 -10.99
C ALA A 106 -7.58 -11.70 -12.12
N ILE A 107 -6.92 -11.01 -13.07
CA ILE A 107 -7.56 -10.41 -14.25
C ILE A 107 -8.12 -11.50 -15.17
N GLU A 108 -7.38 -12.58 -15.42
CA GLU A 108 -7.86 -13.71 -16.22
C GLU A 108 -9.13 -14.32 -15.61
N LYS A 109 -9.15 -14.49 -14.28
CA LYS A 109 -10.29 -15.10 -13.58
C LYS A 109 -11.51 -14.20 -13.47
N TYR A 110 -11.32 -12.89 -13.26
CA TYR A 110 -12.41 -11.96 -12.92
C TYR A 110 -12.66 -10.86 -13.94
N GLY A 111 -11.85 -10.79 -15.00
CA GLY A 111 -11.81 -9.71 -15.98
C GLY A 111 -11.04 -8.47 -15.51
N TYR A 112 -10.87 -8.29 -14.20
CA TYR A 112 -10.30 -7.09 -13.59
C TYR A 112 -9.55 -7.39 -12.29
N HIS A 113 -8.61 -6.49 -11.97
CA HIS A 113 -7.99 -6.35 -10.66
C HIS A 113 -8.11 -4.90 -10.19
N GLY A 114 -8.31 -4.70 -8.89
CA GLY A 114 -8.51 -3.39 -8.31
C GLY A 114 -7.38 -2.95 -7.38
N GLU A 115 -7.06 -1.67 -7.38
CA GLU A 115 -6.18 -1.05 -6.38
C GLU A 115 -6.94 0.09 -5.69
N ILE A 116 -6.89 0.13 -4.35
CA ILE A 116 -7.41 1.19 -3.50
C ILE A 116 -6.22 1.99 -2.98
N ILE A 117 -5.99 3.16 -3.55
CA ILE A 117 -4.76 3.92 -3.36
C ILE A 117 -5.06 5.18 -2.54
N ALA A 118 -4.63 5.20 -1.28
CA ALA A 118 -4.61 6.39 -0.46
C ALA A 118 -3.44 7.31 -0.87
N LEU A 119 -3.75 8.53 -1.30
CA LEU A 119 -2.75 9.56 -1.57
C LEU A 119 -2.65 10.50 -0.37
N CYS A 120 -1.42 10.67 0.13
CA CYS A 120 -1.15 11.46 1.32
C CYS A 120 -0.14 12.57 1.05
N ASP A 121 -0.36 13.74 1.64
CA ASP A 121 0.73 14.69 1.92
C ASP A 121 1.50 14.23 3.15
N VAL A 122 2.83 14.27 3.12
CA VAL A 122 3.65 13.60 4.13
C VAL A 122 4.77 14.50 4.63
N GLU A 123 5.01 14.43 5.93
CA GLU A 123 6.17 15.06 6.56
C GLU A 123 7.25 14.04 6.83
N TYR A 124 8.51 14.47 6.67
CA TYR A 124 9.68 13.63 6.90
C TYR A 124 10.39 14.00 8.20
N ASN A 125 11.04 12.99 8.75
CA ASN A 125 11.77 13.06 10.01
C ASN A 125 12.83 14.18 10.03
N ASP A 126 13.10 14.67 11.25
CA ASP A 126 14.08 15.70 11.53
C ASP A 126 15.54 15.25 11.23
N LYS A 127 16.44 16.24 11.20
CA LYS A 127 17.89 16.00 11.00
C LYS A 127 18.47 15.09 12.09
N ASP A 128 17.95 15.18 13.32
CA ASP A 128 18.39 14.39 14.47
C ASP A 128 17.85 12.95 14.47
N ARG A 129 16.96 12.65 13.53
CA ARG A 129 16.30 11.36 13.35
C ARG A 129 15.55 10.89 14.61
N SER A 130 14.94 11.81 15.35
CA SER A 130 14.27 11.56 16.62
C SER A 130 13.17 10.50 16.50
N PHE A 131 12.34 10.56 15.46
CA PHE A 131 11.29 9.56 15.22
C PHE A 131 11.87 8.16 14.94
N GLN A 132 12.95 8.09 14.16
CA GLN A 132 13.62 6.83 13.85
C GLN A 132 14.23 6.20 15.10
N LYS A 133 14.90 7.00 15.95
CA LYS A 133 15.46 6.53 17.23
C LYS A 133 14.36 5.99 18.14
N TRP A 134 13.31 6.77 18.36
CA TRP A 134 12.13 6.38 19.14
C TRP A 134 11.52 5.06 18.66
N HIS A 135 11.24 4.92 17.35
CA HIS A 135 10.64 3.69 16.84
C HIS A 135 11.66 2.51 16.91
N THR A 136 12.96 2.75 16.75
CA THR A 136 13.97 1.70 16.98
C THR A 136 13.97 1.22 18.44
N GLU A 137 13.87 2.12 19.40
CA GLU A 137 13.78 1.78 20.83
C GLU A 137 12.49 1.01 21.13
N LEU A 138 11.35 1.47 20.60
CA LEU A 138 10.05 0.79 20.75
C LEU A 138 10.07 -0.66 20.23
N LYS A 139 10.85 -0.94 19.18
CA LYS A 139 11.05 -2.28 18.63
C LYS A 139 11.98 -3.18 19.46
N GLY A 140 12.63 -2.65 20.50
CA GLY A 140 13.67 -3.36 21.27
C GLY A 140 15.08 -3.23 20.68
N GLY A 141 15.32 -2.22 19.84
CA GLY A 141 16.62 -1.95 19.23
C GLY A 141 16.71 -2.30 17.75
N MET A 142 17.94 -2.28 17.22
CA MET A 142 18.21 -2.55 15.80
C MET A 142 18.21 -4.05 15.50
N SER A 143 17.57 -4.42 14.40
CA SER A 143 17.67 -5.77 13.85
C SER A 143 19.09 -6.08 13.37
N GLN A 144 19.41 -7.38 13.20
CA GLN A 144 20.69 -7.79 12.61
C GLN A 144 20.90 -7.17 11.22
N TYR A 145 19.86 -7.15 10.39
CA TYR A 145 19.88 -6.50 9.08
C TYR A 145 20.21 -5.00 9.17
N GLU A 146 19.60 -4.27 10.12
CA GLU A 146 19.88 -2.85 10.33
C GLU A 146 21.34 -2.63 10.78
N LYS A 147 21.87 -3.50 11.65
CA LYS A 147 23.28 -3.46 12.08
C LYS A 147 24.25 -3.70 10.92
N GLU A 148 24.00 -4.71 10.09
CA GLU A 148 24.83 -5.02 8.93
C GLU A 148 24.74 -3.93 7.86
N ARG A 149 23.55 -3.36 7.62
CA ARG A 149 23.37 -2.26 6.67
C ARG A 149 24.17 -1.03 7.09
N LYS A 150 24.19 -0.69 8.38
CA LYS A 150 24.98 0.42 8.92
C LYS A 150 26.49 0.25 8.70
N LYS A 151 27.00 -0.98 8.70
CA LYS A 151 28.40 -1.26 8.36
C LYS A 151 28.71 -0.97 6.88
N ARG A 152 27.72 -1.08 5.99
CA ARG A 152 27.87 -0.84 4.55
C ARG A 152 27.58 0.60 4.13
N THR A 153 26.68 1.29 4.82
CA THR A 153 26.32 2.68 4.50
C THR A 153 25.76 3.42 5.72
N SER A 154 26.16 4.69 5.87
CA SER A 154 25.58 5.62 6.84
C SER A 154 24.25 6.22 6.37
N ILE A 155 23.89 6.05 5.09
CA ILE A 155 22.70 6.66 4.49
C ILE A 155 21.47 5.80 4.81
N SER A 156 20.54 6.40 5.54
CA SER A 156 19.22 5.84 5.80
C SER A 156 18.15 6.79 5.30
N ARG A 157 17.16 6.27 4.55
CA ARG A 157 15.97 7.03 4.15
C ARG A 157 15.35 7.70 5.39
N TYR A 158 14.91 8.95 5.25
CA TYR A 158 14.12 9.60 6.30
C TYR A 158 12.77 8.87 6.44
N ARG A 159 12.30 8.75 7.68
CA ARG A 159 10.99 8.15 7.96
C ARG A 159 9.92 9.23 7.81
N LYS A 160 8.72 8.83 7.42
CA LYS A 160 7.57 9.72 7.50
C LYS A 160 7.16 9.86 8.97
N THR A 161 6.93 11.09 9.41
CA THR A 161 6.48 11.40 10.77
C THR A 161 5.00 11.69 10.82
N GLN A 162 4.45 12.23 9.73
CA GLN A 162 3.03 12.48 9.57
C GLN A 162 2.58 12.14 8.14
N ALA A 163 1.30 11.83 8.00
CA ALA A 163 0.62 11.70 6.73
C ALA A 163 -0.78 12.31 6.85
N VAL A 164 -1.16 13.14 5.88
CA VAL A 164 -2.49 13.71 5.74
C VAL A 164 -3.12 13.09 4.51
N LEU A 165 -4.15 12.27 4.69
CA LEU A 165 -4.92 11.68 3.60
C LEU A 165 -5.61 12.80 2.81
N THR A 166 -5.43 12.83 1.50
CA THR A 166 -5.97 13.89 0.63
C THR A 166 -7.03 13.36 -0.31
N GLU A 167 -6.81 12.18 -0.87
CA GLU A 167 -7.75 11.52 -1.78
C GLU A 167 -7.53 10.01 -1.76
N ILE A 168 -8.54 9.25 -2.17
CA ILE A 168 -8.44 7.82 -2.42
C ILE A 168 -8.83 7.54 -3.86
N ILE A 169 -7.94 6.86 -4.58
CA ILE A 169 -8.18 6.44 -5.95
C ILE A 169 -8.57 4.96 -5.94
N PHE A 170 -9.73 4.65 -6.52
CA PHE A 170 -10.12 3.30 -6.88
C PHE A 170 -9.74 3.08 -8.35
N LEU A 171 -8.63 2.39 -8.56
CA LEU A 171 -8.09 2.08 -9.88
C LEU A 171 -8.55 0.70 -10.32
N VAL A 172 -9.11 0.60 -11.52
CA VAL A 172 -9.50 -0.67 -12.12
C VAL A 172 -8.53 -1.00 -13.26
N ILE A 173 -7.93 -2.18 -13.19
CA ILE A 173 -6.95 -2.68 -14.16
C ILE A 173 -7.57 -3.87 -14.89
N LYS A 174 -7.60 -3.79 -16.22
CA LYS A 174 -8.00 -4.87 -17.15
C LYS A 174 -6.81 -5.31 -18.00
N ALA A 175 -6.98 -6.39 -18.77
CA ALA A 175 -5.89 -7.03 -19.51
C ALA A 175 -5.14 -6.10 -20.47
N ASP A 176 -5.85 -5.22 -21.19
CA ASP A 176 -5.26 -4.23 -22.11
C ASP A 176 -4.51 -3.09 -21.39
N ASN A 177 -4.72 -2.91 -20.09
CA ASN A 177 -3.97 -1.92 -19.32
C ASN A 177 -2.58 -2.43 -18.88
N LEU A 178 -2.34 -3.74 -18.91
CA LEU A 178 -1.11 -4.33 -18.38
C LEU A 178 0.15 -3.86 -19.11
N GLU A 179 0.05 -3.58 -20.42
CA GLU A 179 1.17 -3.06 -21.22
C GLU A 179 1.56 -1.61 -20.90
N ILE A 180 0.69 -0.88 -20.18
CA ILE A 180 0.91 0.52 -19.79
C ILE A 180 1.71 0.61 -18.48
N LEU A 181 1.62 -0.44 -17.65
CA LEU A 181 2.31 -0.53 -16.36
C LEU A 181 3.80 -0.79 -16.57
N ASP A 182 4.62 -0.11 -15.77
CA ASP A 182 6.05 -0.37 -15.74
C ASP A 182 6.34 -1.66 -14.94
N ILE A 183 7.50 -2.28 -15.17
CA ILE A 183 7.93 -3.48 -14.44
C ILE A 183 9.07 -3.13 -13.48
N MET A 184 8.87 -3.41 -12.18
CA MET A 184 9.92 -3.36 -11.18
C MET A 184 10.60 -4.72 -11.03
N ARG A 185 11.87 -4.77 -11.45
CA ARG A 185 12.78 -5.87 -11.14
C ARG A 185 13.36 -5.73 -9.75
N GLN A 186 13.00 -6.66 -8.88
CA GLN A 186 13.46 -6.64 -7.49
C GLN A 186 14.79 -7.38 -7.33
N GLY A 187 15.45 -7.12 -6.20
CA GLY A 187 16.65 -7.85 -5.78
C GLY A 187 16.34 -9.30 -5.38
N ARG A 188 17.09 -9.82 -4.41
CA ARG A 188 16.94 -11.19 -3.93
C ARG A 188 16.19 -11.25 -2.60
N ASN A 189 15.50 -12.36 -2.37
CA ASN A 189 14.95 -12.75 -1.08
C ASN A 189 16.07 -13.09 -0.08
N SER A 190 15.72 -13.23 1.20
CA SER A 190 16.67 -13.64 2.26
C SER A 190 17.29 -15.01 2.01
N ASN A 191 16.61 -15.87 1.25
CA ASN A 191 17.10 -17.18 0.79
C ASN A 191 17.97 -17.10 -0.49
N GLY A 192 18.29 -15.89 -0.97
CA GLY A 192 19.11 -15.67 -2.15
C GLY A 192 18.38 -15.84 -3.49
N MET A 193 17.13 -16.30 -3.53
CA MET A 193 16.37 -16.42 -4.78
C MET A 193 15.94 -15.05 -5.31
N PRO A 194 15.86 -14.83 -6.63
CA PRO A 194 15.26 -13.62 -7.19
C PRO A 194 13.87 -13.38 -6.62
N ARG A 195 13.55 -12.13 -6.28
CA ARG A 195 12.16 -11.74 -5.98
C ARG A 195 11.38 -11.66 -7.27
N LYS A 196 10.12 -12.11 -7.21
CA LYS A 196 9.21 -11.96 -8.34
C LYS A 196 9.06 -10.48 -8.71
N GLU A 197 8.94 -10.22 -10.01
CA GLU A 197 8.74 -8.89 -10.56
C GLU A 197 7.36 -8.35 -10.17
N LYS A 198 7.25 -7.03 -10.09
CA LYS A 198 5.98 -6.36 -9.75
C LYS A 198 5.62 -5.34 -10.80
N TYR A 199 4.33 -5.11 -11.00
CA TYR A 199 3.88 -3.95 -11.74
C TYR A 199 4.11 -2.66 -10.94
N VAL A 200 4.26 -1.57 -11.68
CA VAL A 200 4.37 -0.21 -11.17
C VAL A 200 3.41 0.68 -11.96
N LEU A 201 2.54 1.36 -11.24
CA LEU A 201 1.71 2.42 -11.79
C LEU A 201 2.53 3.72 -11.85
N ASP A 202 2.55 4.36 -13.02
CA ASP A 202 2.97 5.74 -13.18
C ASP A 202 1.73 6.63 -13.12
N LEU A 203 1.63 7.49 -12.10
CA LEU A 203 0.47 8.36 -11.90
C LEU A 203 0.32 9.37 -13.05
N GLU A 204 1.39 9.68 -13.80
CA GLU A 204 1.29 10.53 -15.00
C GLU A 204 0.52 9.85 -16.14
N ARG A 205 0.37 8.52 -16.08
CA ARG A 205 -0.37 7.69 -17.05
C ARG A 205 -1.71 7.21 -16.49
N ILE A 206 -2.21 7.78 -15.40
CA ILE A 206 -3.42 7.29 -14.74
C ILE A 206 -4.69 7.45 -15.58
N ASN A 207 -4.70 8.41 -16.50
CA ASN A 207 -5.79 8.67 -17.43
C ASN A 207 -6.03 7.55 -18.46
N TYR A 208 -5.11 6.60 -18.60
CA TYR A 208 -5.32 5.41 -19.43
C TYR A 208 -6.10 4.29 -18.73
N PHE A 209 -6.40 4.47 -17.44
CA PHE A 209 -7.11 3.51 -16.62
C PHE A 209 -8.48 4.04 -16.23
N GLU A 210 -9.40 3.13 -15.94
CA GLU A 210 -10.64 3.51 -15.26
C GLU A 210 -10.34 3.82 -13.80
N THR A 211 -10.71 5.02 -13.37
CA THR A 211 -10.52 5.50 -12.00
C THR A 211 -11.78 6.12 -11.44
N HIS A 212 -11.98 5.93 -10.14
CA HIS A 212 -13.00 6.62 -9.35
C HIS A 212 -12.30 7.25 -8.16
N ILE A 213 -12.56 8.53 -7.91
CA ILE A 213 -11.85 9.31 -6.89
C ILE A 213 -12.81 9.65 -5.77
N LEU A 214 -12.38 9.37 -4.54
CA LEU A 214 -13.00 9.85 -3.32
C LEU A 214 -12.15 11.00 -2.77
N GLU A 215 -12.69 12.21 -2.83
CA GLU A 215 -12.12 13.40 -2.17
C GLU A 215 -12.40 13.33 -0.65
N ILE A 216 -11.44 13.80 0.16
CA ILE A 216 -11.43 13.69 1.62
C ILE A 216 -11.63 15.05 2.29
#